data_AF-A5ZPV1-F1
#
_entry.id   AF-A5ZPV1-F1
#
_cell.length_a   1.000
_cell.length_b   1.000
_cell.length_c   1.000
_cell.angle_alpha   90.00
_cell.angle_beta   90.00
_cell.angle_gamma   90.00
#
_symmetry.space_group_name_H-M   'P 1'
#
loop_
_entity.id
_entity.type
_entity.pdbx_description
1 polymer ?
#
loop_
_entity_poly.entity_id
_entity_poly.type
_entity_poly.pdbx_seq_one_letter_code
_entity_poly.pdbx_strand_id
1 'polypeptide(L)' 'MNKKITIQPQAPLVPEKDAFVLELQRLLACYQLADQRDREIVWSVLNKYVPHIV' A
#
# COMPACT_ATOMS: atom_id res chain seq x y z
N MET A 1 -25.17 30.52 -7.64
CA MET A 1 -24.32 30.52 -6.42
C MET A 1 -23.23 29.47 -6.60
N ASN A 2 -22.04 29.88 -7.01
CA ASN A 2 -20.96 28.96 -7.37
C ASN A 2 -20.07 28.77 -6.14
N LYS A 3 -20.25 27.66 -5.42
CA LYS A 3 -19.39 27.32 -4.28
C LYS A 3 -18.02 26.88 -4.81
N LYS A 4 -17.00 27.73 -4.67
CA LYS A 4 -15.60 27.33 -4.84
C LYS A 4 -15.27 26.26 -3.80
N ILE A 5 -15.20 25.01 -4.22
CA ILE A 5 -14.70 23.92 -3.38
C ILE A 5 -13.19 24.09 -3.29
N THR A 6 -12.72 24.62 -2.17
CA THR A 6 -11.29 24.65 -1.87
C THR A 6 -10.95 23.31 -1.23
N ILE A 7 -10.42 22.38 -2.04
CA ILE A 7 -9.89 21.11 -1.53
C ILE A 7 -8.59 21.46 -0.79
N GLN A 8 -8.63 21.49 0.54
CA GLN A 8 -7.42 21.54 1.36
C GLN A 8 -6.87 20.11 1.46
N PRO A 9 -5.56 19.88 1.23
CA PRO A 9 -4.97 18.58 1.47
C PRO A 9 -5.11 18.26 2.96
N GLN A 10 -5.94 17.27 3.29
CA GLN A 10 -6.02 16.77 4.65
C GLN A 10 -4.71 16.04 4.96
N ALA A 11 -4.18 16.26 6.17
CA ALA A 11 -3.08 15.44 6.67
C ALA A 11 -3.47 13.95 6.54
N PRO A 12 -2.53 13.06 6.20
CA PRO A 12 -2.83 11.64 6.05
C PRO A 12 -3.58 11.14 7.29
N LEU A 13 -4.78 10.59 7.11
CA LEU A 13 -5.61 10.06 8.19
C LEU A 13 -4.88 8.93 8.95
N VAL A 14 -3.88 8.33 8.30
CA VAL A 14 -3.09 7.21 8.78
C VAL A 14 -1.63 7.67 8.86
N PRO A 15 -0.97 7.55 10.03
CA PRO A 15 0.48 7.76 10.15
C PRO A 15 1.24 6.96 9.10
N GLU A 16 2.31 7.50 8.52
CA GLU A 16 3.04 6.85 7.41
C GLU A 16 3.49 5.41 7.74
N LYS A 17 3.84 5.15 9.00
CA LYS A 17 4.16 3.80 9.50
C LYS A 17 2.98 2.83 9.40
N ASP A 18 1.79 3.29 9.75
CA ASP A 18 0.57 2.47 9.69
C ASP A 18 0.14 2.26 8.23
N ALA A 19 0.39 3.24 7.35
CA ALA A 19 0.15 3.12 5.92
C ALA A 19 1.06 2.05 5.29
N PHE A 20 2.34 2.03 5.67
CA PHE A 20 3.31 1.02 5.24
C PHE A 20 2.90 -0.39 5.68
N VAL A 21 2.53 -0.57 6.96
CA VAL A 21 2.08 -1.86 7.48
C VAL A 21 0.82 -2.33 6.76
N LEU A 22 -0.15 -1.43 6.52
CA LEU A 22 -1.38 -1.75 5.81
C LEU A 22 -1.12 -2.17 4.35
N GLU A 23 -0.17 -1.52 3.68
CA GLU A 23 0.23 -1.86 2.31
C GLU A 23 0.89 -3.24 2.25
N LEU A 24 1.80 -3.54 3.18
CA LEU A 24 2.42 -4.86 3.32
C LEU A 24 1.38 -5.97 3.57
N GLN A 25 0.42 -5.72 4.47
CA GLN A 25 -0.69 -6.64 4.72
C GLN A 25 -1.53 -6.88 3.47
N ARG A 26 -1.83 -5.84 2.69
CA ARG A 26 -2.54 -5.97 1.40
C ARG A 26 -1.74 -6.78 0.39
N LEU A 27 -0.45 -6.52 0.24
CA LEU A 27 0.42 -7.27 -0.68
C LEU A 27 0.52 -8.75 -0.30
N LEU A 28 0.63 -9.05 1.00
CA LEU A 28 0.61 -10.43 1.49
C LEU A 28 -0.72 -11.13 1.20
N ALA A 29 -1.85 -10.45 1.40
CA ALA A 29 -3.15 -10.98 1.04
C ALA A 29 -3.25 -11.25 -0.48
N CYS A 30 -2.76 -10.32 -1.31
CA CYS A 30 -2.69 -10.51 -2.76
C CYS A 30 -1.82 -11.71 -3.14
N TYR A 31 -0.69 -11.92 -2.47
CA TYR A 31 0.19 -13.07 -2.72
C TYR A 31 -0.50 -14.41 -2.39
N GLN A 32 -1.30 -14.45 -1.33
CA GLN A 32 -2.05 -15.64 -0.92
C GLN A 32 -3.17 -16.01 -1.90
N LEU A 33 -3.81 -15.00 -2.50
CA LEU A 33 -4.90 -15.16 -3.45
C LEU A 33 -4.43 -15.34 -4.91
N ALA A 34 -3.20 -14.90 -5.22
CA ALA A 34 -2.66 -14.94 -6.55
C ALA A 34 -2.39 -16.37 -7.04
N ASP A 35 -2.65 -16.60 -8.33
CA ASP A 35 -2.26 -17.82 -9.02
C ASP A 35 -0.73 -17.96 -9.10
N GLN A 36 -0.26 -19.17 -9.42
CA GLN A 36 1.17 -19.52 -9.47
C GLN A 36 2.02 -18.49 -10.23
N ARG A 37 1.52 -17.97 -11.36
CA ARG A 37 2.24 -17.02 -12.22
C ARG A 37 2.31 -15.61 -11.61
N ASP A 38 1.22 -15.17 -11.00
CA ASP A 38 1.12 -13.82 -10.44
C ASP A 38 1.85 -13.71 -9.10
N ARG A 39 2.04 -14.84 -8.40
CA ARG A 39 2.84 -14.91 -7.18
C ARG A 39 4.26 -14.41 -7.36
N GLU A 40 4.93 -14.70 -8.48
CA GLU A 40 6.30 -14.22 -8.72
C GLU A 40 6.38 -12.69 -8.85
N ILE A 41 5.34 -12.08 -9.42
CA ILE A 41 5.22 -10.63 -9.56
C ILE A 41 5.00 -9.99 -8.19
N VAL A 42 4.04 -10.51 -7.42
CA VAL A 42 3.75 -9.99 -6.06
C VAL A 42 4.94 -10.21 -5.13
N TRP A 43 5.65 -11.34 -5.26
CA TRP A 43 6.89 -11.61 -4.53
C TRP A 43 7.98 -10.60 -4.86
N SER A 44 8.17 -10.26 -6.13
CA SER A 44 9.14 -9.25 -6.57
C SER A 44 8.83 -7.86 -5.98
N VAL A 45 7.55 -7.53 -5.83
CA VAL A 45 7.11 -6.29 -5.17
C VAL A 45 7.41 -6.36 -3.67
N LEU A 46 7.02 -7.44 -2.97
CA LEU A 46 7.28 -7.64 -1.54
C LEU A 46 8.77 -7.56 -1.20
N ASN A 47 9.64 -8.10 -2.06
CA ASN A 47 11.09 -8.07 -1.86
C ASN A 47 11.67 -6.64 -1.78
N LYS A 48 11.01 -5.65 -2.41
CA LYS A 48 11.43 -4.24 -2.30
C LYS A 48 11.23 -3.66 -0.90
N TYR A 49 10.35 -4.26 -0.09
CA TYR A 49 10.05 -3.80 1.26
C TYR A 49 11.00 -4.42 2.31
N VAL A 50 11.75 -5.48 1.97
CA VAL A 50 12.70 -6.14 2.88
C VAL A 50 13.73 -5.19 3.50
N PRO A 51 14.37 -4.26 2.74
CA PRO A 51 15.31 -3.29 3.31
C PRO A 51 14.68 -2.28 4.29
N HIS A 52 13.35 -2.16 4.28
CA HIS A 52 12.62 -1.28 5.19
C HIS A 52 12.16 -2.00 6.46
N ILE A 53 12.39 -3.30 6.56
CA ILE A 53 11.97 -4.17 7.68
C ILE A 53 13.18 -4.66 8.50
N VAL A 54 14.33 -4.91 7.84
CA VAL A 54 15.59 -5.40 8.46
C VAL A 54 16.49 -4.25 8.92
#